data_AF-W2H206-F1
#
_entry.id   AF-W2H206-F1
#
_cell.length_a   1.000
_cell.length_b   1.000
_cell.length_c   1.000
_cell.angle_alpha   90.00
_cell.angle_beta   90.00
_cell.angle_gamma   90.00
#
_symmetry.space_group_name_H-M   'P 1'
#
loop_
_entity.id
_entity.type
_entity.pdbx_description
1 polymer ?
#
loop_
_entity_poly.entity_id
_entity_poly.type
_entity_poly.pdbx_seq_one_letter_code
_entity_poly.pdbx_strand_id
1 'polypeptide(L)'
;MHSQHLTFHKKLAAASVAQERERQSERDEQGRSQEEPRQEPESSSNSPASLKMKPVTADACYEVIRVAYAEVCSFRTSRDLYTSNAEVLGWTHRYRLEGEKLQYCICKFFPGRTVQEISDRGWAVMTKESSYKALHSRGMTSNLHDIQTVNEDNRVFCRELQRPGQNAIMKTLLLMSRFETEDGLMTIYRALDHEKFRFTGVVSPKNEGKRTSRVPEPRVVWLDMFAWTSFESRSDGSGVDFHFGGEMKHFSADNAKFWMMEVLLMALRWESRTMGPLVTLHS
;
A
#
# COMPACT_ATOMS: atom_id res chain seq x y z
N MET A 1 -22.01 -20.34 8.75
CA MET A 1 -20.83 -20.36 7.85
C MET A 1 -21.17 -20.17 6.38
N HIS A 2 -22.09 -20.97 5.79
CA HIS A 2 -22.41 -20.87 4.35
C HIS A 2 -23.01 -19.51 3.93
N SER A 3 -23.82 -18.89 4.80
CA SER A 3 -24.55 -17.64 4.49
C SER A 3 -23.65 -16.41 4.30
N GLN A 4 -22.65 -16.19 5.15
CA GLN A 4 -21.78 -14.99 5.07
C GLN A 4 -20.75 -15.06 3.92
N HIS A 5 -20.19 -16.24 3.66
CA HIS A 5 -19.34 -16.47 2.48
C HIS A 5 -20.14 -16.25 1.18
N LEU A 6 -21.39 -16.72 1.14
CA LEU A 6 -22.30 -16.46 0.02
C LEU A 6 -22.61 -14.96 -0.11
N THR A 7 -22.78 -14.23 1.00
CA THR A 7 -22.95 -12.76 0.98
C THR A 7 -21.72 -12.05 0.43
N PHE A 8 -20.50 -12.49 0.75
CA PHE A 8 -19.28 -11.93 0.17
C PHE A 8 -19.18 -12.16 -1.34
N HIS A 9 -19.39 -13.39 -1.81
CA HIS A 9 -19.40 -13.69 -3.24
C HIS A 9 -20.52 -12.95 -3.97
N LYS A 10 -21.69 -12.76 -3.34
CA LYS A 10 -22.77 -11.90 -3.87
C LYS A 10 -22.35 -10.43 -3.96
N LYS A 11 -21.66 -9.89 -2.96
CA LYS A 11 -21.13 -8.51 -2.99
C LYS A 11 -20.06 -8.33 -4.07
N LEU A 12 -19.14 -9.30 -4.22
CA LEU A 12 -18.16 -9.33 -5.31
C LEU A 12 -18.86 -9.38 -6.68
N ALA A 13 -19.87 -10.23 -6.84
CA ALA A 13 -20.63 -10.32 -8.08
C ALA A 13 -21.37 -9.00 -8.40
N ALA A 14 -21.98 -8.37 -7.40
CA ALA A 14 -22.67 -7.08 -7.56
C ALA A 14 -21.69 -5.96 -7.96
N ALA A 15 -20.51 -5.88 -7.34
CA ALA A 15 -19.47 -4.91 -7.71
C ALA A 15 -18.94 -5.13 -9.14
N SER A 16 -18.79 -6.39 -9.56
CA SER A 16 -18.41 -6.74 -10.93
C SER A 16 -19.46 -6.29 -11.97
N VAL A 17 -20.74 -6.50 -11.67
CA VAL A 17 -21.85 -6.08 -12.55
C VAL A 17 -21.98 -4.55 -12.63
N ALA A 18 -21.80 -3.85 -11.51
CA ALA A 18 -21.81 -2.38 -11.49
C ALA A 18 -20.67 -1.81 -12.35
N GLN A 19 -19.47 -2.38 -12.25
CA GLN A 19 -18.33 -1.96 -13.05
C GLN A 19 -18.52 -2.20 -14.55
N GLU A 20 -19.13 -3.33 -14.95
CA GLU A 20 -19.37 -3.58 -16.37
C GLU A 20 -20.35 -2.55 -16.96
N ARG A 21 -21.34 -2.11 -16.16
CA ARG A 21 -22.26 -1.03 -16.55
C ARG A 21 -21.55 0.32 -16.69
N GLU A 22 -20.64 0.65 -15.78
CA GLU A 22 -19.83 1.87 -15.86
C GLU A 22 -18.89 1.85 -17.07
N ARG A 23 -18.20 0.73 -17.32
CA ARG A 23 -17.36 0.56 -18.52
C ARG A 23 -18.13 0.60 -19.83
N GLN A 24 -19.41 0.25 -19.80
CA GLN A 24 -20.31 0.38 -20.95
C GLN A 24 -20.67 1.86 -21.15
N SER A 25 -21.02 2.56 -20.07
CA SER A 25 -21.30 4.00 -20.08
C SER A 25 -20.11 4.85 -20.52
N GLU A 26 -18.90 4.56 -20.02
CA GLU A 26 -17.67 5.28 -20.41
C GLU A 26 -17.29 5.02 -21.88
N ARG A 27 -17.56 3.81 -22.40
CA ARG A 27 -17.37 3.50 -23.83
C ARG A 27 -18.37 4.23 -24.71
N ASP A 28 -19.61 4.40 -24.24
CA ASP A 28 -20.64 5.15 -24.95
C ASP A 28 -20.38 6.67 -24.92
N GLU A 29 -19.76 7.19 -23.85
CA GLU A 29 -19.35 8.60 -23.73
C GLU A 29 -18.07 8.95 -24.52
N GLN A 30 -17.07 8.06 -24.55
CA GLN A 30 -15.84 8.27 -25.35
C GLN A 30 -16.09 8.22 -26.87
N GLY A 31 -17.26 7.76 -27.31
CA GLY A 31 -17.70 7.84 -28.70
C GLY A 31 -18.10 9.25 -29.18
N ARG A 32 -18.07 10.28 -28.31
CA ARG A 32 -18.68 11.60 -28.63
C ARG A 32 -17.82 12.86 -28.44
N SER A 33 -16.53 12.80 -28.15
CA SER A 33 -15.72 14.04 -28.08
C SER A 33 -14.24 13.83 -28.40
N GLN A 34 -13.78 14.38 -29.52
CA GLN A 34 -12.36 14.68 -29.80
C GLN A 34 -12.25 16.18 -30.14
N GLU A 35 -11.56 16.94 -29.30
CA GLU A 35 -11.00 18.25 -29.67
C GLU A 35 -9.63 18.41 -28.98
N GLU A 36 -8.60 18.68 -29.79
CA GLU A 36 -7.21 18.93 -29.37
C GLU A 36 -7.01 20.39 -28.94
N PRO A 37 -5.98 20.66 -28.09
CA PRO A 37 -5.19 21.87 -28.33
C PRO A 37 -3.67 21.64 -28.41
N ARG A 38 -3.08 22.57 -29.18
CA ARG A 38 -1.71 22.66 -29.72
C ARG A 38 -0.63 22.94 -28.66
N GLN A 39 0.58 22.46 -28.95
CA GLN A 39 1.82 22.71 -28.22
C GLN A 39 2.59 23.94 -28.74
N GLU A 40 3.32 24.61 -27.84
CA GLU A 40 4.46 25.49 -28.14
C GLU A 40 5.63 25.22 -27.16
N PRO A 41 6.89 25.56 -27.52
CA PRO A 41 8.07 24.77 -27.19
C PRO A 41 8.89 25.24 -25.96
N GLU A 42 9.75 24.32 -25.51
CA GLU A 42 10.61 24.34 -24.32
C GLU A 42 11.80 25.31 -24.38
N SER A 43 12.25 25.78 -23.20
CA SER A 43 13.59 26.35 -22.98
C SER A 43 14.40 25.48 -22.01
N SER A 44 15.61 25.13 -22.44
CA SER A 44 16.58 24.24 -21.80
C SER A 44 17.30 24.84 -20.59
N SER A 45 17.57 24.00 -19.59
CA SER A 45 18.64 24.21 -18.61
C SER A 45 19.00 22.88 -17.93
N ASN A 46 20.23 22.42 -18.18
CA ASN A 46 20.82 21.20 -17.62
C ASN A 46 21.23 21.41 -16.17
N SER A 47 20.54 20.73 -15.26
CA SER A 47 21.01 20.37 -13.90
C SER A 47 20.21 19.14 -13.45
N PRO A 48 20.75 18.26 -12.58
CA PRO A 48 19.97 17.14 -12.05
C PRO A 48 18.76 17.76 -11.35
N ALA A 49 17.57 17.52 -11.91
CA ALA A 49 16.36 18.22 -11.52
C ALA A 49 16.17 18.08 -10.01
N SER A 50 16.42 19.16 -9.28
CA SER A 50 16.08 19.27 -7.86
C SER A 50 14.63 18.81 -7.74
N LEU A 51 14.36 17.74 -6.98
CA LEU A 51 12.99 17.35 -6.68
C LEU A 51 12.29 18.57 -6.09
N LYS A 52 11.41 19.21 -6.87
CA LYS A 52 10.60 20.33 -6.38
C LYS A 52 9.51 19.72 -5.52
N MET A 53 9.73 19.71 -4.21
CA MET A 53 8.73 19.31 -3.22
C MET A 53 8.79 20.29 -2.05
N LYS A 54 7.62 20.72 -1.56
CA LYS A 54 7.53 21.42 -0.28
C LYS A 54 7.94 20.42 0.83
N PRO A 55 8.91 20.73 1.70
CA PRO A 55 9.33 19.81 2.75
C PRO A 55 8.17 19.44 3.67
N VAL A 56 8.10 18.15 4.04
CA VAL A 56 7.22 17.66 5.09
C VAL A 56 7.87 17.97 6.44
N THR A 57 7.11 18.55 7.38
CA THR A 57 7.60 18.90 8.72
C THR A 57 7.18 17.84 9.74
N ALA A 58 7.84 17.81 10.90
CA ALA A 58 7.45 16.93 12.00
C ALA A 58 6.00 17.18 12.46
N ASP A 59 5.57 18.44 12.55
CA ASP A 59 4.19 18.80 12.90
C ASP A 59 3.17 18.28 11.87
N ALA A 60 3.52 18.34 10.58
CA ALA A 60 2.67 17.79 9.53
C ALA A 60 2.56 16.26 9.63
N CYS A 61 3.67 15.57 9.97
CA CYS A 61 3.64 14.14 10.25
C CYS A 61 2.75 13.82 11.46
N TYR A 62 2.86 14.59 12.55
CA TYR A 62 2.04 14.41 13.75
C TYR A 62 0.54 14.52 13.45
N GLU A 63 0.13 15.52 12.66
CA GLU A 63 -1.28 15.66 12.27
C GLU A 63 -1.78 14.47 11.43
N VAL A 64 -0.95 13.96 10.52
CA VAL A 64 -1.28 12.74 9.77
C VAL A 64 -1.40 11.53 10.71
N ILE A 65 -0.46 11.38 11.65
CA ILE A 65 -0.46 10.30 12.65
C ILE A 65 -1.73 10.34 13.48
N ARG A 66 -2.08 11.51 14.03
CA ARG A 66 -3.26 11.69 14.89
C ARG A 66 -4.55 11.28 14.20
N VAL A 67 -4.74 11.72 12.95
CA VAL A 67 -5.93 11.37 12.16
C VAL A 67 -5.93 9.87 11.80
N ALA A 68 -4.80 9.35 11.31
CA ALA A 68 -4.67 7.96 10.94
C ALA A 68 -4.90 7.01 12.13
N TYR A 69 -4.35 7.32 13.30
CA TYR A 69 -4.54 6.52 14.50
C TYR A 69 -6.01 6.46 14.92
N ALA A 70 -6.73 7.58 14.87
CA ALA A 70 -8.17 7.60 15.13
C ALA A 70 -8.96 6.73 14.13
N GLU A 71 -8.58 6.76 12.84
CA GLU A 71 -9.17 5.88 11.82
C GLU A 71 -8.89 4.39 12.11
N VAL A 72 -7.68 4.03 12.57
CA VAL A 72 -7.33 2.65 12.98
C VAL A 72 -8.15 2.22 14.19
N CYS A 73 -8.29 3.07 15.21
CA CYS A 73 -9.11 2.76 16.39
C CYS A 73 -10.58 2.54 16.03
N SER A 74 -11.12 3.38 15.14
CA SER A 74 -12.47 3.21 14.60
C SER A 74 -12.62 1.88 13.83
N PHE A 75 -11.61 1.53 13.01
CA PHE A 75 -11.60 0.26 12.30
C PHE A 75 -11.59 -0.95 13.27
N ARG A 76 -10.75 -0.92 14.31
CA ARG A 76 -10.61 -2.03 15.28
C ARG A 76 -11.87 -2.27 16.11
N THR A 77 -12.58 -1.20 16.47
CA THR A 77 -13.82 -1.28 17.27
C THR A 77 -15.04 -1.67 16.43
N SER A 78 -14.95 -1.58 15.11
CA SER A 78 -16.03 -1.91 14.20
C SER A 78 -16.29 -3.42 14.13
N ARG A 79 -17.52 -3.84 14.44
CA ARG A 79 -17.91 -5.25 14.61
C ARG A 79 -18.18 -6.01 13.30
N ASP A 80 -18.16 -5.34 12.14
CA ASP A 80 -18.61 -5.90 10.86
C ASP A 80 -17.48 -6.47 9.99
N LEU A 81 -16.41 -7.01 10.58
CA LEU A 81 -15.33 -7.65 9.82
C LEU A 81 -15.68 -9.12 9.53
N TYR A 82 -15.76 -9.48 8.25
CA TYR A 82 -15.84 -10.89 7.87
C TYR A 82 -14.50 -11.56 8.20
N THR A 83 -14.57 -12.63 8.98
CA THR A 83 -13.42 -13.50 9.26
C THR A 83 -13.61 -14.76 8.43
N SER A 84 -12.66 -15.08 7.55
CA SER A 84 -12.75 -16.29 6.74
C SER A 84 -12.60 -17.57 7.58
N ASN A 85 -12.20 -17.43 8.85
CA ASN A 85 -11.73 -18.50 9.76
C ASN A 85 -10.65 -19.40 9.13
N ALA A 86 -10.07 -18.97 8.00
CA ALA A 86 -8.98 -19.68 7.36
C ALA A 86 -7.67 -19.21 7.99
N GLU A 87 -6.85 -20.18 8.37
CA GLU A 87 -5.50 -19.95 8.87
C GLU A 87 -4.49 -20.49 7.85
N VAL A 88 -3.49 -19.68 7.52
CA VAL A 88 -2.39 -20.07 6.63
C VAL A 88 -1.08 -19.81 7.35
N LEU A 89 -0.39 -20.86 7.80
CA LEU A 89 0.87 -20.75 8.53
C LEU A 89 0.77 -19.81 9.76
N GLY A 90 -0.32 -19.89 10.53
CA GLY A 90 -0.58 -19.02 11.68
C GLY A 90 -1.09 -17.62 11.33
N TRP A 91 -1.21 -17.27 10.04
CA TRP A 91 -1.84 -16.02 9.61
C TRP A 91 -3.35 -16.20 9.49
N THR A 92 -4.07 -15.29 10.13
CA THR A 92 -5.53 -15.17 9.99
C THR A 92 -5.86 -13.91 9.20
N HIS A 93 -6.96 -13.92 8.46
CA HIS A 93 -7.36 -12.78 7.63
C HIS A 93 -8.80 -12.37 7.93
N ARG A 94 -8.97 -11.08 8.19
CA ARG A 94 -10.24 -10.38 8.32
C ARG A 94 -10.37 -9.35 7.21
N TYR A 95 -11.54 -9.20 6.63
CA TYR A 95 -11.79 -8.19 5.61
C TYR A 95 -13.24 -7.70 5.62
N ARG A 96 -13.45 -6.54 5.01
CA ARG A 96 -14.77 -5.94 4.77
C ARG A 96 -14.78 -5.31 3.39
N LEU A 97 -15.84 -5.58 2.66
CA LEU A 97 -16.16 -4.88 1.42
C LEU A 97 -17.43 -4.06 1.64
N GLU A 98 -17.29 -2.75 1.54
CA GLU A 98 -18.37 -1.76 1.67
C GLU A 98 -18.35 -0.86 0.45
N GLY A 99 -19.33 -1.02 -0.45
CA GLY A 99 -19.27 -0.40 -1.77
C GLY A 99 -17.98 -0.79 -2.52
N GLU A 100 -17.22 0.20 -2.95
CA GLU A 100 -15.92 0.03 -3.63
C GLU A 100 -14.71 0.07 -2.70
N LYS A 101 -14.93 0.05 -1.38
CA LYS A 101 -13.90 0.15 -0.36
C LYS A 101 -13.63 -1.23 0.24
N LEU A 102 -12.42 -1.72 0.03
CA LEU A 102 -11.90 -2.93 0.65
C LEU A 102 -11.08 -2.53 1.87
N GLN A 103 -11.49 -3.02 3.03
CA GLN A 103 -10.69 -2.97 4.25
C GLN A 103 -10.24 -4.39 4.60
N TYR A 104 -9.02 -4.52 5.09
CA TYR A 104 -8.43 -5.81 5.43
C TYR A 104 -7.57 -5.70 6.69
N CYS A 105 -7.38 -6.82 7.35
CA CYS A 105 -6.46 -6.99 8.46
C CYS A 105 -5.98 -8.44 8.50
N ILE A 106 -4.69 -8.66 8.30
CA ILE A 106 -4.04 -9.96 8.49
C ILE A 106 -3.33 -9.95 9.84
N CYS A 107 -3.55 -10.98 10.64
CA CYS A 107 -3.10 -11.05 12.02
C CYS A 107 -2.26 -12.31 12.25
N LYS A 108 -1.23 -12.22 13.10
CA LYS A 108 -0.45 -13.37 13.55
C LYS A 108 0.11 -13.13 14.95
N PHE A 109 0.16 -14.18 15.75
CA PHE A 109 0.84 -14.18 17.04
C PHE A 109 2.28 -14.65 16.89
N PHE A 110 3.22 -13.92 17.51
CA PHE A 110 4.64 -14.24 17.54
C PHE A 110 5.10 -14.52 18.98
N PRO A 111 5.27 -15.81 19.37
CA PRO A 111 5.64 -16.18 20.73
C PRO A 111 7.09 -15.82 21.07
N GLY A 112 7.34 -15.45 22.33
CA GLY A 112 8.69 -15.21 22.87
C GLY A 112 9.43 -14.02 22.24
N ARG A 113 8.71 -13.12 21.58
CA ARG A 113 9.25 -11.91 20.96
C ARG A 113 8.83 -10.68 21.72
N THR A 114 9.60 -9.61 21.56
CA THR A 114 9.25 -8.29 22.09
C THR A 114 8.71 -7.39 20.98
N VAL A 115 7.84 -6.45 21.35
CA VAL A 115 7.30 -5.45 20.43
C VAL A 115 8.42 -4.65 19.75
N GLN A 116 9.46 -4.26 20.51
CA GLN A 116 10.61 -3.54 19.97
C GLN A 116 11.35 -4.34 18.91
N GLU A 117 11.66 -5.63 19.17
CA GLU A 117 12.41 -6.48 18.24
C GLU A 117 11.71 -6.57 16.88
N ILE A 118 10.40 -6.88 16.88
CA ILE A 118 9.66 -7.08 15.65
C ILE A 118 9.44 -5.74 14.93
N SER A 119 9.14 -4.67 15.68
CA SER A 119 8.93 -3.33 15.12
C SER A 119 10.18 -2.79 14.42
N ASP A 120 11.36 -2.91 15.02
CA ASP A 120 12.62 -2.44 14.43
C ASP A 120 12.97 -3.21 13.16
N ARG A 121 12.82 -4.54 13.18
CA ARG A 121 13.04 -5.36 11.98
C ARG A 121 12.03 -5.06 10.88
N GLY A 122 10.76 -4.87 11.26
CA GLY A 122 9.69 -4.48 10.35
C GLY A 122 9.98 -3.14 9.68
N TRP A 123 10.39 -2.14 10.47
CA TRP A 123 10.79 -0.82 9.98
C TRP A 123 11.95 -0.90 9.00
N ALA A 124 13.00 -1.66 9.32
CA ALA A 124 14.16 -1.86 8.44
C ALA A 124 13.78 -2.52 7.10
N VAL A 125 12.87 -3.49 7.11
CA VAL A 125 12.36 -4.14 5.89
C VAL A 125 11.54 -3.17 5.05
N MET A 126 10.67 -2.37 5.67
CA MET A 126 9.71 -1.50 4.97
C MET A 126 10.36 -0.23 4.41
N THR A 127 11.45 0.24 5.02
CA THR A 127 12.08 1.52 4.66
C THR A 127 13.35 1.40 3.80
N LYS A 128 13.73 0.17 3.43
CA LYS A 128 14.85 -0.11 2.52
C LYS A 128 14.33 -0.63 1.18
N GLU A 129 14.63 0.08 0.09
CA GLU A 129 14.12 -0.23 -1.26
C GLU A 129 14.30 -1.71 -1.65
N SER A 130 15.51 -2.25 -1.48
CA SER A 130 15.80 -3.65 -1.87
C SER A 130 15.00 -4.67 -1.07
N SER A 131 14.69 -4.37 0.20
CA SER A 131 13.88 -5.26 1.05
C SER A 131 12.41 -5.11 0.74
N TYR A 132 11.94 -3.88 0.56
CA TYR A 132 10.58 -3.55 0.17
C TYR A 132 10.19 -4.17 -1.17
N LYS A 133 11.05 -4.04 -2.19
CA LYS A 133 10.82 -4.63 -3.52
C LYS A 133 10.61 -6.13 -3.45
N ALA A 134 11.37 -6.81 -2.59
CA ALA A 134 11.30 -8.25 -2.43
C ALA A 134 10.11 -8.75 -1.58
N LEU A 135 9.28 -7.85 -1.07
CA LEU A 135 7.96 -8.20 -0.49
C LEU A 135 6.89 -8.46 -1.55
N HIS A 136 7.14 -8.07 -2.80
CA HIS A 136 6.17 -8.11 -3.87
C HIS A 136 6.45 -9.27 -4.84
N SER A 137 5.40 -9.74 -5.53
CA SER A 137 5.47 -10.87 -6.45
C SER A 137 6.38 -10.60 -7.66
N ARG A 138 7.05 -11.64 -8.19
CA ARG A 138 8.16 -11.54 -9.18
C ARG A 138 7.82 -10.93 -10.55
N GLY A 139 6.58 -10.50 -10.79
CA GLY A 139 6.17 -9.75 -11.98
C GLY A 139 5.70 -8.32 -11.69
N MET A 140 5.61 -7.93 -10.42
CA MET A 140 5.16 -6.59 -10.03
C MET A 140 6.38 -5.71 -9.81
N THR A 141 6.44 -4.59 -10.52
CA THR A 141 7.38 -3.53 -10.18
C THR A 141 6.92 -2.90 -8.87
N SER A 142 7.84 -2.75 -7.93
CA SER A 142 7.62 -2.09 -6.64
C SER A 142 8.88 -1.34 -6.25
N ASN A 143 9.00 -0.12 -6.77
CA ASN A 143 10.11 0.77 -6.45
C ASN A 143 9.71 1.65 -5.26
N LEU A 144 10.68 1.93 -4.40
CA LEU A 144 10.50 2.77 -3.24
C LEU A 144 11.64 3.78 -3.19
N HIS A 145 11.36 5.00 -3.62
CA HIS A 145 12.34 6.08 -3.66
C HIS A 145 12.25 6.89 -2.37
N ASP A 146 13.36 7.01 -1.64
CA ASP A 146 13.45 7.90 -0.48
C ASP A 146 13.46 9.36 -0.94
N ILE A 147 12.48 10.14 -0.50
CA ILE A 147 12.30 11.54 -0.90
C ILE A 147 12.78 12.47 0.20
N GLN A 148 12.46 12.14 1.45
CA GLN A 148 12.80 12.94 2.61
C GLN A 148 12.81 12.08 3.87
N THR A 149 13.90 12.16 4.64
CA THR A 149 13.91 11.72 6.04
C THR A 149 13.60 12.92 6.92
N VAL A 150 12.46 12.90 7.62
CA VAL A 150 12.03 14.00 8.51
C VAL A 150 12.69 13.87 9.88
N ASN A 151 12.70 12.65 10.42
CA ASN A 151 13.45 12.22 11.60
C ASN A 151 13.56 10.68 11.60
N GLU A 152 14.01 10.07 12.71
CA GLU A 152 14.22 8.62 12.83
C GLU A 152 12.95 7.80 12.57
N ASP A 153 11.80 8.31 12.99
CA ASP A 153 10.51 7.61 12.93
C ASP A 153 9.60 8.09 11.80
N ASN A 154 10.01 9.07 11.02
CA ASN A 154 9.19 9.68 9.97
C ASN A 154 9.97 9.82 8.66
N ARG A 155 9.53 9.09 7.63
CA ARG A 155 10.16 9.09 6.30
C ARG A 155 9.13 9.19 5.20
N VAL A 156 9.46 9.96 4.17
CA VAL A 156 8.61 10.21 3.00
C VAL A 156 9.23 9.52 1.80
N PHE A 157 8.42 8.71 1.12
CA PHE A 157 8.83 7.95 -0.06
C PHE A 157 7.95 8.27 -1.27
N CYS A 158 8.48 8.11 -2.46
CA CYS A 158 7.69 7.94 -3.67
C CYS A 158 7.67 6.45 -3.99
N ARG A 159 6.53 5.81 -3.81
CA ARG A 159 6.30 4.43 -4.17
C ARG A 159 5.79 4.36 -5.61
N GLU A 160 6.38 3.50 -6.43
CA GLU A 160 5.88 3.19 -7.76
C GLU A 160 5.55 1.71 -7.88
N LEU A 161 4.33 1.42 -8.30
CA LEU A 161 3.84 0.07 -8.55
C LEU A 161 3.40 -0.11 -9.99
N GLN A 162 3.75 -1.24 -10.58
CA GLN A 162 3.22 -1.64 -11.89
C GLN A 162 2.91 -3.13 -11.90
N ARG A 163 1.67 -3.48 -12.26
CA ARG A 163 1.24 -4.88 -12.38
C ARG A 163 1.60 -5.46 -13.75
N PRO A 164 1.86 -6.77 -13.84
CA PRO A 164 1.93 -7.45 -15.13
C PRO A 164 0.67 -7.18 -15.96
N GLY A 165 0.86 -6.89 -17.25
CA GLY A 165 -0.26 -6.72 -18.20
C GLY A 165 -1.03 -5.40 -18.07
N GLN A 166 -0.61 -4.47 -17.21
CA GLN A 166 -1.22 -3.14 -17.13
C GLN A 166 -0.29 -2.05 -17.66
N ASN A 167 -0.81 -1.24 -18.58
CA ASN A 167 -0.12 -0.05 -19.07
C ASN A 167 -0.35 1.17 -18.15
N ALA A 168 -0.19 0.97 -16.84
CA ALA A 168 -0.33 2.02 -15.84
C ALA A 168 0.72 1.88 -14.72
N ILE A 169 1.31 3.02 -14.33
CA ILE A 169 2.19 3.14 -13.17
C ILE A 169 1.40 3.81 -12.06
N MET A 170 1.21 3.09 -10.97
CA MET A 170 0.55 3.60 -9.77
C MET A 170 1.60 4.24 -8.85
N LYS A 171 1.44 5.53 -8.55
CA LYS A 171 2.34 6.28 -7.66
C LYS A 171 1.67 6.61 -6.34
N THR A 172 2.45 6.66 -5.28
CA THR A 172 2.01 7.19 -3.98
C THR A 172 3.14 8.00 -3.37
N LEU A 173 2.86 9.26 -3.00
CA LEU A 173 3.71 10.00 -2.08
C LEU A 173 3.35 9.50 -0.68
N LEU A 174 4.22 8.68 -0.10
CA LEU A 174 3.90 7.84 1.05
C LEU A 174 4.65 8.34 2.27
N LEU A 175 3.92 8.76 3.30
CA LEU A 175 4.47 8.93 4.64
C LEU A 175 4.47 7.57 5.35
N MET A 176 5.65 7.15 5.80
CA MET A 176 5.81 6.09 6.78
C MET A 176 6.14 6.73 8.13
N SER A 177 5.31 6.48 9.14
CA SER A 177 5.49 7.02 10.48
C SER A 177 5.35 5.94 11.53
N ARG A 178 6.34 5.80 12.41
CA ARG A 178 6.35 4.88 13.53
C ARG A 178 6.16 5.63 14.86
N PHE A 179 5.38 5.07 15.78
CA PHE A 179 5.10 5.71 17.06
C PHE A 179 4.61 4.70 18.10
N GLU A 180 4.69 5.10 19.38
CA GLU A 180 4.16 4.35 20.51
C GLU A 180 2.65 4.51 20.66
N THR A 181 2.02 3.44 21.13
CA THR A 181 0.60 3.35 21.47
C THR A 181 0.46 2.75 22.86
N GLU A 182 -0.73 2.81 23.45
CA GLU A 182 -0.99 2.24 24.78
C GLU A 182 -0.56 0.76 24.91
N ASP A 183 -0.79 -0.04 23.86
CA ASP A 183 -0.57 -1.48 23.88
C ASP A 183 0.74 -1.93 23.20
N GLY A 184 1.55 -1.00 22.68
CA GLY A 184 2.80 -1.32 21.98
C GLY A 184 3.21 -0.31 20.91
N LEU A 185 3.65 -0.77 19.74
CA LEU A 185 4.15 0.09 18.65
C LEU A 185 3.25 0.00 17.42
N MET A 186 3.14 1.11 16.69
CA MET A 186 2.43 1.17 15.43
C MET A 186 3.28 1.85 14.36
N THR A 187 3.15 1.38 13.12
CA THR A 187 3.64 2.08 11.93
C THR A 187 2.47 2.31 10.99
N ILE A 188 2.26 3.56 10.56
CA ILE A 188 1.30 3.91 9.52
C ILE A 188 2.00 4.13 8.18
N TYR A 189 1.29 3.81 7.11
CA TYR A 189 1.68 4.04 5.72
C TYR A 189 0.53 4.82 5.08
N ARG A 190 0.67 6.14 4.96
CA ARG A 190 -0.41 7.03 4.51
C ARG A 190 0.00 7.83 3.29
N ALA A 191 -0.85 7.84 2.28
CA ALA A 191 -0.69 8.72 1.13
C ALA A 191 -0.79 10.19 1.57
N LEU A 192 0.18 10.99 1.15
CA LEU A 192 0.16 12.43 1.21
C LEU A 192 -0.39 12.99 -0.09
N ASP A 193 -1.05 14.14 0.01
CA ASP A 193 -1.51 14.90 -1.15
C ASP A 193 -0.31 15.48 -1.92
N HIS A 194 0.07 14.80 -3.01
CA HIS A 194 1.23 15.18 -3.80
C HIS A 194 1.11 16.58 -4.41
N GLU A 195 -0.10 17.03 -4.76
CA GLU A 195 -0.35 18.38 -5.29
C GLU A 195 -0.11 19.45 -4.23
N LYS A 196 -0.60 19.23 -3.00
CA LYS A 196 -0.35 20.12 -1.85
C LYS A 196 1.15 20.26 -1.55
N PHE A 197 1.92 19.19 -1.78
CA PHE A 197 3.39 19.20 -1.63
C PHE A 197 4.13 19.58 -2.92
N ARG A 198 3.42 19.91 -4.01
CA ARG A 198 3.97 20.26 -5.33
C ARG A 198 4.88 19.18 -5.93
N PHE A 199 4.68 17.92 -5.53
CA PHE A 199 5.48 16.79 -5.94
C PHE A 199 4.88 16.13 -7.18
N THR A 200 5.67 16.03 -8.25
CA THR A 200 5.25 15.47 -9.54
C THR A 200 5.80 14.06 -9.80
N GLY A 201 6.48 13.46 -8.81
CA GLY A 201 7.12 12.15 -8.92
C GLY A 201 8.63 12.23 -9.16
N VAL A 202 9.28 11.07 -9.12
CA VAL A 202 10.70 10.95 -9.46
C VAL A 202 10.84 10.97 -10.99
N VAL A 203 11.66 11.88 -11.50
CA VAL A 203 11.99 11.93 -12.92
C VAL A 203 13.03 10.84 -13.18
N SER A 204 12.61 9.74 -13.80
CA SER A 204 13.58 8.81 -14.40
C SER A 204 14.28 9.53 -15.54
N PRO A 205 15.62 9.47 -15.66
CA PRO A 205 16.32 9.99 -16.82
C PRO A 205 15.70 9.34 -18.06
N LYS A 206 15.01 10.14 -18.88
CA LYS A 206 14.55 9.65 -20.17
C LYS A 206 15.82 9.30 -20.94
N ASN A 207 15.94 8.06 -21.40
CA ASN A 207 16.92 7.74 -22.44
C ASN A 207 16.48 8.51 -23.69
N GLU A 208 16.98 9.72 -23.87
CA GLU A 208 16.68 10.61 -24.99
C GLU A 208 17.07 10.04 -26.37
N GLY A 209 17.58 8.80 -26.44
CA GLY A 209 18.12 8.21 -27.67
C GLY A 209 17.24 7.23 -28.46
N LYS A 210 16.09 6.74 -27.95
CA LYS A 210 15.29 5.74 -28.70
C LYS A 210 13.77 5.86 -28.49
N ARG A 211 13.16 6.91 -29.04
CA ARG A 211 11.72 6.94 -29.33
C ARG A 211 11.43 6.18 -30.64
N THR A 212 11.60 4.86 -30.62
CA THR A 212 11.19 3.95 -31.73
C THR A 212 10.19 2.88 -31.29
N SER A 213 9.73 2.93 -30.04
CA SER A 213 8.78 1.97 -29.48
C SER A 213 7.34 2.41 -29.77
N ARG A 214 6.58 1.59 -30.50
CA ARG A 214 5.11 1.71 -30.70
C ARG A 214 4.28 1.43 -29.43
N VAL A 215 4.93 1.19 -28.27
CA VAL A 215 4.24 0.94 -27.01
C VAL A 215 3.75 2.28 -26.45
N PRO A 216 2.44 2.47 -26.21
CA PRO A 216 1.92 3.69 -25.59
C PRO A 216 2.60 3.94 -24.23
N GLU A 217 2.97 5.18 -23.95
CA GLU A 217 3.53 5.55 -22.64
C GLU A 217 2.57 5.11 -21.51
N PRO A 218 3.07 4.52 -20.41
CA PRO A 218 2.22 4.08 -19.32
C PRO A 218 1.45 5.25 -18.70
N ARG A 219 0.15 5.05 -18.45
CA ARG A 219 -0.66 6.04 -17.72
C ARG A 219 -0.19 6.14 -16.27
N VAL A 220 0.09 7.34 -15.77
CA VAL A 220 0.40 7.55 -14.35
C VAL A 220 -0.89 7.74 -13.56
N VAL A 221 -1.03 7.04 -12.44
CA VAL A 221 -2.19 7.11 -11.54
C VAL A 221 -1.70 7.31 -10.12
N TRP A 222 -2.12 8.38 -9.44
CA TRP A 222 -1.82 8.58 -8.02
C TRP A 222 -2.84 7.86 -7.15
N LEU A 223 -2.35 7.06 -6.20
CA LEU A 223 -3.19 6.28 -5.29
C LEU A 223 -3.30 6.96 -3.93
N ASP A 224 -4.54 7.08 -3.47
CA ASP A 224 -4.86 7.30 -2.06
C ASP A 224 -4.79 5.95 -1.32
N MET A 225 -3.71 5.78 -0.56
CA MET A 225 -3.38 4.54 0.15
C MET A 225 -3.37 4.78 1.65
N PHE A 226 -3.97 3.86 2.39
CA PHE A 226 -3.81 3.81 3.85
C PHE A 226 -3.60 2.38 4.32
N ALA A 227 -2.49 2.13 5.02
CA ALA A 227 -2.22 0.87 5.68
C ALA A 227 -1.53 1.13 7.03
N TRP A 228 -1.49 0.12 7.89
CA TRP A 228 -0.79 0.19 9.17
C TRP A 228 -0.31 -1.20 9.62
N THR A 229 0.74 -1.24 10.41
CA THR A 229 1.14 -2.39 11.21
C THR A 229 1.06 -2.05 12.68
N SER A 230 0.42 -2.88 13.51
CA SER A 230 0.52 -2.79 14.97
C SER A 230 1.23 -4.00 15.57
N PHE A 231 1.99 -3.75 16.62
CA PHE A 231 2.76 -4.71 17.40
C PHE A 231 2.34 -4.55 18.84
N GLU A 232 1.53 -5.46 19.36
CA GLU A 232 0.92 -5.32 20.67
C GLU A 232 1.45 -6.40 21.62
N SER A 233 1.93 -5.97 22.79
CA SER A 233 2.39 -6.91 23.80
C SER A 233 1.20 -7.60 24.44
N ARG A 234 1.24 -8.93 24.58
CA ARG A 234 0.25 -9.62 25.40
C ARG A 234 0.50 -9.34 26.88
N SER A 235 -0.58 -9.18 27.64
CA SER A 235 -0.56 -8.93 29.08
C SER A 235 0.11 -10.05 29.89
N ASP A 236 0.10 -11.28 29.37
CA ASP A 236 0.77 -12.44 29.95
C ASP A 236 2.28 -12.54 29.61
N GLY A 237 2.80 -11.60 28.81
CA GLY A 237 4.19 -11.60 28.36
C GLY A 237 4.56 -12.73 27.39
N SER A 238 3.58 -13.48 26.87
CA SER A 238 3.84 -14.65 26.02
C SER A 238 4.39 -14.31 24.64
N GLY A 239 4.24 -13.07 24.19
CA GLY A 239 4.74 -12.60 22.91
C GLY A 239 3.99 -11.38 22.38
N VAL A 240 3.96 -11.26 21.05
CA VAL A 240 3.41 -10.11 20.33
C VAL A 240 2.26 -10.52 19.43
N ASP A 241 1.14 -9.82 19.54
CA ASP A 241 0.09 -9.85 18.52
C ASP A 241 0.42 -8.83 17.43
N PHE A 242 0.63 -9.32 16.22
CA PHE A 242 0.91 -8.51 15.05
C PHE A 242 -0.34 -8.37 14.19
N HIS A 243 -0.62 -7.15 13.77
CA HIS A 243 -1.68 -6.83 12.83
C HIS A 243 -1.12 -6.05 11.66
N PHE A 244 -1.43 -6.46 10.43
CA PHE A 244 -1.23 -5.67 9.22
C PHE A 244 -2.58 -5.36 8.60
N GLY A 245 -3.01 -4.11 8.73
CA GLY A 245 -4.29 -3.65 8.21
C GLY A 245 -4.15 -2.62 7.11
N GLY A 246 -5.23 -2.39 6.39
CA GLY A 246 -5.29 -1.33 5.41
C GLY A 246 -6.65 -1.16 4.77
N GLU A 247 -6.74 -0.08 4.02
CA GLU A 247 -7.89 0.34 3.26
C GLU A 247 -7.46 0.65 1.84
N MET A 248 -8.23 0.15 0.88
CA MET A 248 -8.06 0.45 -0.52
C MET A 248 -9.41 0.84 -1.14
N LYS A 249 -9.41 1.91 -1.93
CA LYS A 249 -10.59 2.47 -2.62
C LYS A 249 -10.62 2.08 -4.10
N HIS A 250 -11.80 2.13 -4.72
CA HIS A 250 -12.03 1.89 -6.15
C HIS A 250 -11.69 0.47 -6.61
N PHE A 251 -12.21 -0.51 -5.88
CA PHE A 251 -11.94 -1.91 -6.14
C PHE A 251 -13.01 -2.58 -6.99
N SER A 252 -12.60 -3.06 -8.17
CA SER A 252 -13.31 -4.15 -8.83
C SER A 252 -13.18 -5.45 -8.04
N ALA A 253 -14.12 -6.36 -8.23
CA ALA A 253 -14.09 -7.68 -7.62
C ALA A 253 -12.79 -8.46 -7.90
N ASP A 254 -12.28 -8.36 -9.14
CA ASP A 254 -11.04 -9.02 -9.53
C ASP A 254 -9.80 -8.34 -8.97
N ASN A 255 -9.80 -7.00 -8.87
CA ASN A 255 -8.75 -6.27 -8.16
C ASN A 255 -8.74 -6.68 -6.68
N ALA A 256 -9.90 -6.85 -6.03
CA ALA A 256 -9.97 -7.18 -4.61
C ALA A 256 -9.32 -8.53 -4.31
N LYS A 257 -9.63 -9.54 -5.12
CA LYS A 257 -9.00 -10.87 -4.99
C LYS A 257 -7.50 -10.82 -5.18
N PHE A 258 -7.02 -10.10 -6.21
CA PHE A 258 -5.59 -9.92 -6.47
C PHE A 258 -4.89 -9.32 -5.25
N TRP A 259 -5.41 -8.22 -4.73
CA TRP A 259 -4.79 -7.50 -3.62
C TRP A 259 -4.87 -8.28 -2.30
N MET A 260 -5.98 -8.97 -2.01
CA MET A 260 -6.05 -9.84 -0.84
C MET A 260 -4.98 -10.93 -0.87
N MET A 261 -4.78 -11.58 -2.02
CA MET A 261 -3.73 -12.58 -2.19
C MET A 261 -2.35 -11.95 -2.05
N GLU A 262 -2.10 -10.79 -2.68
CA GLU A 262 -0.80 -10.15 -2.61
C GLU A 262 -0.46 -9.61 -1.22
N VAL A 263 -1.44 -9.14 -0.45
CA VAL A 263 -1.28 -8.75 0.97
C VAL A 263 -0.88 -9.97 1.80
N LEU A 264 -1.51 -11.14 1.59
CA LEU A 264 -1.12 -12.38 2.28
C LEU A 264 0.30 -12.82 1.91
N LEU A 265 0.64 -12.82 0.62
CA LEU A 265 1.98 -13.17 0.15
C LEU A 265 3.04 -12.19 0.67
N MET A 266 2.70 -10.91 0.74
CA MET A 266 3.53 -9.88 1.34
C MET A 266 3.76 -10.15 2.84
N ALA A 267 2.72 -10.53 3.59
CA ALA A 267 2.86 -10.89 5.00
C ALA A 267 3.81 -12.09 5.21
N LEU A 268 3.69 -13.13 4.38
CA LEU A 268 4.59 -14.29 4.43
C LEU A 268 6.05 -13.94 4.11
N ARG A 269 6.28 -13.10 3.08
CA ARG A 269 7.63 -12.64 2.71
C ARG A 269 8.20 -11.70 3.78
N TRP A 270 7.35 -10.88 4.38
CA TRP A 270 7.73 -9.99 5.47
C TRP A 270 8.13 -10.80 6.71
N GLU A 271 7.37 -11.83 7.08
CA GLU A 271 7.70 -12.74 8.19
C GLU A 271 9.05 -13.41 7.96
N SER A 272 9.24 -13.97 6.76
CA SER A 272 10.48 -14.66 6.40
C SER A 272 11.72 -13.76 6.55
N ARG A 273 11.55 -12.45 6.35
CA ARG A 273 12.61 -11.44 6.43
C ARG A 273 12.81 -10.87 7.82
N THR A 274 11.77 -10.84 8.65
CA THR A 274 11.82 -10.26 10.01
C THR A 274 12.11 -11.30 11.08
N MET A 275 11.56 -12.50 10.94
CA MET A 275 11.67 -13.56 11.93
C MET A 275 12.85 -14.51 11.66
N GLY A 276 13.36 -14.49 10.42
CA GLY A 276 14.38 -15.45 9.97
C GLY A 276 13.79 -16.84 9.67
N PRO A 277 14.62 -17.79 9.22
CA PRO A 277 14.15 -19.15 8.94
C PRO A 277 13.73 -19.85 10.23
N LEU A 278 12.53 -20.45 10.22
CA LEU A 278 12.06 -21.29 11.33
C LEU A 278 12.91 -22.56 11.52
N VAL A 279 13.58 -23.00 10.44
CA VAL A 279 14.49 -24.14 10.43
C VAL A 279 15.74 -23.76 9.65
N THR A 280 16.89 -23.80 10.30
CA THR A 280 18.20 -23.79 9.65
C THR A 280 18.66 -25.23 9.49
N LEU A 281 18.85 -25.68 8.24
CA LEU A 281 19.54 -26.93 8.01
C LEU A 281 21.04 -26.68 8.27
N HIS A 282 21.54 -27.24 9.37
CA HIS A 282 22.97 -27.29 9.60
C HIS A 282 23.57 -28.28 8.59
N SER A 283 24.43 -27.77 7.71
CA SER A 283 25.30 -28.57 6.84
C SER A 283 26.54 -29.03 7.59
#